data_AF-A0A1S3HTE0-F1
#
_entry.id   AF-A0A1S3HTE0-F1
#
_cell.length_a   1.000
_cell.length_b   1.000
_cell.length_c   1.000
_cell.angle_alpha   90.00
_cell.angle_beta   90.00
_cell.angle_gamma   90.00
#
_symmetry.space_group_name_H-M   'P 1'
#
loop_
_entity.id
_entity.type
_entity.pdbx_description
1 polymer ?
#
loop_
_entity_poly.entity_id
_entity_poly.type
_entity_poly.pdbx_seq_one_letter_code
_entity_poly.pdbx_strand_id
1 'polypeptide(L)'
;MSDARSDSNVNHVTKTNQLEATTTITIAICVLVTIVALIISAVAISKPAGSDITVQGKTTSSRQTPQPAVAYSPGTYDASRCQASNRKRIYTVAIGFNIGAYVYSDDSGFQVGFGHDLIDAVCREAGIDCRIVTEPFTNCMFSEKGQPQRGGIGLMEGWYDACIGYLASRQRRQIFSFSKPFLKPLEVYFYAFPGFNPFNITGKKIGLISGFFTNEACIAGLDQVAGRDVPHANVFHAQTPAELLVMIQNGTYIF
;
A
#
# COMPACT_ATOMS: atom_id res chain seq x y z
N MET A 1 -22.06 -75.56 30.82
CA MET A 1 -21.21 -75.27 31.98
C MET A 1 -20.21 -74.22 31.55
N SER A 2 -20.31 -73.03 32.16
CA SER A 2 -19.36 -71.90 32.17
C SER A 2 -19.01 -71.20 30.84
N ASP A 3 -18.81 -69.89 30.77
CA ASP A 3 -19.14 -68.73 31.60
C ASP A 3 -18.86 -67.52 30.69
N ALA A 4 -19.78 -66.56 30.64
CA ALA A 4 -19.54 -65.27 30.00
C ALA A 4 -19.07 -64.27 31.08
N ARG A 5 -17.89 -63.66 30.93
CA ARG A 5 -17.56 -62.46 31.72
C ARG A 5 -16.51 -61.56 31.06
N SER A 6 -17.01 -60.36 30.71
CA SER A 6 -16.39 -59.04 30.93
C SER A 6 -15.11 -58.67 30.17
N ASP A 7 -15.22 -57.71 29.24
CA ASP A 7 -14.15 -56.74 28.95
C ASP A 7 -14.68 -55.44 28.30
N SER A 8 -15.64 -54.78 28.96
CA SER A 8 -16.20 -53.48 28.50
C SER A 8 -15.65 -52.26 29.25
N ASN A 9 -14.75 -52.44 30.22
CA ASN A 9 -14.35 -51.38 31.16
C ASN A 9 -13.04 -50.66 30.82
N VAL A 10 -12.25 -51.17 29.86
CA VAL A 10 -10.93 -50.59 29.54
C VAL A 10 -11.03 -49.38 28.60
N ASN A 11 -12.05 -49.33 27.74
CA ASN A 11 -12.17 -48.27 26.72
C ASN A 11 -12.79 -46.95 27.22
N HIS A 12 -13.48 -46.94 28.36
CA HIS A 12 -14.07 -45.70 28.90
C HIS A 12 -13.06 -44.88 29.69
N VAL A 13 -12.18 -45.50 30.48
CA VAL A 13 -11.23 -44.80 31.35
C VAL A 13 -10.18 -44.03 30.55
N THR A 14 -9.73 -44.55 29.40
CA THR A 14 -8.70 -43.89 28.58
C THR A 14 -9.24 -42.66 27.82
N LYS A 15 -10.52 -42.65 27.45
CA LYS A 15 -11.15 -41.51 26.75
C LYS A 15 -11.44 -40.34 27.68
N THR A 16 -11.83 -40.60 28.93
CA THR A 16 -12.12 -39.55 29.92
C THR A 16 -10.86 -38.77 30.30
N ASN A 17 -9.73 -39.48 30.52
CA ASN A 17 -8.45 -38.84 30.89
C ASN A 17 -7.85 -37.97 29.76
N GLN A 18 -8.05 -38.37 28.50
CA GLN A 18 -7.60 -37.59 27.33
C GLN A 18 -8.45 -36.31 27.14
N LEU A 19 -9.76 -36.39 27.38
CA LEU A 19 -10.66 -35.23 27.23
C LEU A 19 -10.44 -34.20 28.35
N GLU A 20 -10.23 -34.63 29.59
CA GLU A 20 -9.95 -33.74 30.72
C GLU A 20 -8.61 -33.01 30.58
N ALA A 21 -7.56 -33.70 30.11
CA ALA A 21 -6.23 -33.11 29.86
C ALA A 21 -6.25 -32.08 28.72
N THR A 22 -6.99 -32.34 27.63
CA THR A 22 -7.06 -31.42 26.49
C THR A 22 -7.85 -30.14 26.83
N THR A 23 -8.87 -30.28 27.69
CA THR A 23 -9.71 -29.14 28.12
C THR A 23 -8.96 -28.24 29.10
N THR A 24 -8.19 -28.82 30.03
CA THR A 24 -7.37 -28.04 30.98
C THR A 24 -6.21 -27.30 30.30
N ILE A 25 -5.55 -27.91 29.31
CA ILE A 25 -4.49 -27.23 28.54
C ILE A 25 -5.05 -26.03 27.76
N THR A 26 -6.23 -26.18 27.15
CA THR A 26 -6.85 -25.09 26.38
C THR A 26 -7.25 -23.91 27.26
N ILE A 27 -7.82 -24.18 28.45
CA ILE A 27 -8.17 -23.13 29.42
C ILE A 27 -6.92 -22.40 29.92
N ALA A 28 -5.84 -23.14 30.22
CA ALA A 28 -4.58 -22.55 30.67
C ALA A 28 -3.95 -21.62 29.62
N ILE A 29 -4.00 -21.98 28.34
CA ILE A 29 -3.51 -21.14 27.24
C ILE A 29 -4.36 -19.87 27.10
N CYS A 30 -5.69 -19.98 27.16
CA CYS A 30 -6.58 -18.82 27.07
C CYS A 30 -6.34 -17.83 28.23
N VAL A 31 -6.11 -18.32 29.45
CA VAL A 31 -5.80 -17.48 30.62
C VAL A 31 -4.43 -16.81 30.48
N LEU A 32 -3.42 -17.50 29.94
CA LEU A 32 -2.11 -16.90 29.67
C LEU A 32 -2.19 -15.77 28.63
N VAL A 33 -2.96 -15.96 27.56
CA VAL A 33 -3.14 -14.94 26.52
C VAL A 33 -3.86 -13.71 27.07
N THR A 34 -4.88 -13.87 27.92
CA THR A 34 -5.58 -12.72 28.53
C THR A 34 -4.70 -11.98 29.52
N ILE A 35 -3.87 -12.66 30.30
CA ILE A 35 -2.91 -12.01 31.21
C ILE A 35 -1.87 -11.22 30.44
N VAL A 36 -1.31 -11.77 29.36
CA VAL A 36 -0.34 -11.04 28.50
C VAL A 36 -0.99 -9.81 27.85
N ALA A 37 -2.23 -9.94 27.36
CA ALA A 37 -2.97 -8.81 26.78
C ALA A 37 -3.25 -7.70 27.82
N LEU A 38 -3.55 -8.08 29.07
CA LEU A 38 -3.74 -7.13 30.18
C LEU A 38 -2.43 -6.43 30.56
N ILE A 39 -1.30 -7.15 30.59
CA ILE A 39 0.01 -6.55 30.87
C ILE A 39 0.40 -5.56 29.77
N ILE A 40 0.20 -5.90 28.50
CA ILE A 40 0.48 -4.98 27.37
C ILE A 40 -0.41 -3.73 27.45
N SER A 41 -1.68 -3.89 27.82
CA SER A 41 -2.61 -2.77 28.00
C SER A 41 -2.21 -1.87 29.18
N ALA A 42 -1.74 -2.44 30.29
CA ALA A 42 -1.26 -1.68 31.45
C ALA A 42 0.05 -0.93 31.14
N VAL A 43 0.95 -1.50 30.33
CA VAL A 43 2.20 -0.85 29.89
C VAL A 43 1.94 0.27 28.88
N ALA A 44 0.84 0.20 28.12
CA ALA A 44 0.42 1.29 27.23
C ALA A 44 -0.14 2.50 28.00
N ILE A 45 -0.69 2.29 29.19
CA ILE A 45 -1.29 3.34 30.03
C ILE A 45 -0.26 3.96 31.01
N SER A 46 0.84 3.26 31.31
CA SER A 46 1.86 3.72 32.27
C SER A 46 2.99 4.55 31.69
N LYS A 47 2.93 4.97 30.41
CA LYS A 47 3.84 5.98 29.86
C LYS A 47 3.24 7.38 30.06
N PRO A 48 3.70 8.18 31.03
CA PRO A 48 3.35 9.59 31.06
C PRO A 48 3.93 10.27 29.83
N ALA A 49 3.07 10.90 29.04
CA ALA A 49 3.48 11.90 28.07
C ALA A 49 3.96 13.13 28.84
N GLY A 50 5.26 13.43 28.78
CA GLY A 50 5.82 14.62 29.40
C GLY A 50 7.32 14.49 29.63
N SER A 51 8.13 14.82 28.63
CA SER A 51 9.50 15.25 28.87
C SER A 51 9.46 16.75 29.10
N ASP A 52 9.44 17.16 30.37
CA ASP A 52 9.54 18.56 30.76
C ASP A 52 11.01 18.99 30.61
N ILE A 53 11.32 19.80 29.60
CA ILE A 53 12.63 20.42 29.45
C ILE A 53 12.53 21.81 30.09
N THR A 54 13.03 21.92 31.32
CA THR A 54 13.17 23.21 32.00
C THR A 54 14.34 23.98 31.36
N VAL A 55 14.05 24.98 30.52
CA VAL A 55 15.06 25.96 30.09
C VAL A 55 14.94 27.20 30.98
N GLN A 56 15.84 27.26 31.97
CA GLN A 56 16.09 28.42 32.80
C GLN A 56 17.04 29.36 32.03
N GLY A 57 16.64 30.59 31.69
CA GLY A 57 17.60 31.54 31.09
C GLY A 57 17.07 32.80 30.42
N LYS A 58 16.65 33.78 31.24
CA LYS A 58 16.94 35.24 31.16
C LYS A 58 16.78 36.00 29.82
N THR A 59 15.82 36.92 29.83
CA THR A 59 15.66 38.06 28.91
C THR A 59 16.90 38.92 28.75
N THR A 60 17.24 39.27 27.50
CA THR A 60 17.74 40.62 27.18
C THR A 60 17.29 41.03 25.78
N SER A 61 16.70 42.22 25.69
CA SER A 61 16.30 42.88 24.45
C SER A 61 17.50 43.61 23.85
N SER A 62 17.73 43.48 22.55
CA SER A 62 18.38 44.53 21.76
C SER A 62 17.87 44.52 20.33
N ARG A 63 17.83 45.73 19.78
CA ARG A 63 17.13 46.18 18.58
C ARG A 63 18.16 46.31 17.45
N GLN A 64 17.94 45.70 16.28
CA GLN A 64 18.57 46.12 15.01
C GLN A 64 17.84 45.56 13.77
N THR A 65 17.78 46.41 12.75
CA THR A 65 17.00 46.41 11.49
C THR A 65 17.55 45.43 10.41
N PRO A 66 16.91 45.25 9.23
CA PRO A 66 16.67 43.94 8.61
C PRO A 66 17.64 43.57 7.48
N GLN A 67 17.89 42.26 7.31
CA GLN A 67 18.39 41.65 6.07
C GLN A 67 17.62 40.34 5.79
N PRO A 68 17.22 40.06 4.53
CA PRO A 68 16.42 38.89 4.21
C PRO A 68 17.34 37.67 4.04
N ALA A 69 17.36 36.81 5.05
CA ALA A 69 17.95 35.48 4.95
C ALA A 69 16.84 34.47 4.65
N VAL A 70 16.95 33.82 3.50
CA VAL A 70 16.14 32.67 3.07
C VAL A 70 16.22 31.60 4.16
N ALA A 71 15.13 31.38 4.90
CA ALA A 71 15.05 30.37 5.93
C ALA A 71 14.57 29.05 5.33
N TYR A 72 15.53 28.19 4.98
CA TYR A 72 15.30 26.74 4.91
C TYR A 72 15.01 26.27 6.35
N SER A 73 13.74 25.94 6.64
CA SER A 73 13.36 25.30 7.89
C SER A 73 13.26 23.79 7.66
N PRO A 74 13.98 22.95 8.43
CA PRO A 74 13.73 21.51 8.44
C PRO A 74 12.36 21.33 9.10
N GLY A 75 11.35 21.01 8.28
CA GLY A 75 9.96 20.91 8.72
C GLY A 75 9.79 19.85 9.81
N THR A 76 9.80 20.27 11.06
CA THR A 76 9.05 19.60 12.12
C THR A 76 7.58 19.66 11.72
N TYR A 77 6.96 18.49 11.57
CA TYR A 77 5.54 18.36 11.25
C TYR A 77 4.74 18.94 12.42
N ASP A 78 4.39 20.22 12.34
CA ASP A 78 3.60 20.91 13.33
C ASP A 78 2.12 20.55 13.15
N ALA A 79 1.67 19.55 13.91
CA ALA A 79 0.26 19.16 13.98
C ALA A 79 -0.66 20.31 14.43
N SER A 80 -0.12 21.40 15.00
CA SER A 80 -0.91 22.57 15.42
C SER A 80 -1.34 23.47 14.25
N ARG A 81 -0.74 23.34 13.05
CA ARG A 81 -1.30 23.95 11.82
C ARG A 81 -2.65 23.37 11.40
N CYS A 82 -3.08 22.24 11.97
CA CYS A 82 -4.43 21.70 11.75
C CYS A 82 -5.49 22.29 12.69
N GLN A 83 -5.14 23.18 13.64
CA GLN A 83 -6.09 23.71 14.62
C GLN A 83 -6.40 25.22 14.47
N ALA A 84 -5.88 25.90 13.45
CA ALA A 84 -6.09 27.34 13.29
C ALA A 84 -6.99 27.69 12.10
N SER A 85 -8.26 27.24 12.13
CA SER A 85 -9.38 27.87 11.41
C SER A 85 -10.67 27.12 11.74
N ASN A 86 -11.70 27.82 12.23
CA ASN A 86 -13.08 27.32 12.31
C ASN A 86 -13.72 27.02 10.93
N ARG A 87 -12.91 26.81 9.89
CA ARG A 87 -13.36 26.32 8.58
C ARG A 87 -13.13 24.81 8.54
N LYS A 88 -14.20 24.04 8.34
CA LYS A 88 -14.14 22.61 8.04
C LYS A 88 -13.11 22.41 6.92
N ARG A 89 -12.02 21.67 7.21
CA ARG A 89 -10.98 21.37 6.22
C ARG A 89 -11.61 20.65 5.03
N ILE A 90 -11.27 21.11 3.83
CA ILE A 90 -11.60 20.42 2.58
C ILE A 90 -10.42 19.52 2.25
N TYR A 91 -10.67 18.22 2.11
CA TYR A 91 -9.70 17.25 1.64
C TYR A 91 -9.78 17.13 0.13
N THR A 92 -8.65 17.02 -0.53
CA THR A 92 -8.56 16.93 -1.99
C THR A 92 -8.00 15.58 -2.38
N VAL A 93 -8.71 14.88 -3.25
CA VAL A 93 -8.31 13.55 -3.72
C VAL A 93 -8.12 13.59 -5.23
N ALA A 94 -6.90 13.33 -5.66
CA ALA A 94 -6.56 13.28 -7.07
C ALA A 94 -6.95 11.94 -7.70
N ILE A 95 -7.51 12.04 -8.90
CA ILE A 95 -7.80 10.90 -9.77
C ILE A 95 -7.33 11.20 -11.19
N GLY A 96 -6.76 10.19 -11.84
CA GLY A 96 -6.26 10.35 -13.20
C GLY A 96 -7.28 10.07 -14.29
N PHE A 97 -6.89 10.34 -15.53
CA PHE A 97 -7.79 10.31 -16.68
C PHE A 97 -8.04 8.90 -17.25
N ASN A 98 -9.30 8.64 -17.63
CA ASN A 98 -9.67 7.68 -18.67
C ASN A 98 -9.10 6.26 -18.52
N ILE A 99 -9.41 5.60 -17.39
CA ILE A 99 -9.12 4.17 -17.17
C ILE A 99 -10.44 3.37 -17.22
N GLY A 100 -11.04 3.25 -18.40
CA GLY A 100 -12.24 2.44 -18.62
C GLY A 100 -13.35 2.72 -17.59
N ALA A 101 -13.94 1.67 -17.02
CA ALA A 101 -15.02 1.82 -16.03
C ALA A 101 -14.58 2.47 -14.69
N TYR A 102 -13.27 2.62 -14.45
CA TYR A 102 -12.78 3.26 -13.22
C TYR A 102 -12.91 4.78 -13.28
N VAL A 103 -12.63 5.36 -14.44
CA VAL A 103 -12.77 6.80 -14.72
C VAL A 103 -13.01 6.97 -16.21
N TYR A 104 -14.13 7.58 -16.59
CA TYR A 104 -14.47 7.89 -17.98
C TYR A 104 -15.29 9.17 -18.05
N SER A 105 -15.35 9.79 -19.24
CA SER A 105 -16.22 10.92 -19.49
C SER A 105 -17.61 10.42 -19.91
N ASP A 106 -18.66 10.92 -19.27
CA ASP A 106 -20.03 10.68 -19.71
C ASP A 106 -20.41 11.54 -20.92
N ASP A 107 -21.64 11.39 -21.41
CA ASP A 107 -22.16 12.13 -22.57
C ASP A 107 -22.21 13.65 -22.36
N SER A 108 -22.15 14.11 -21.10
CA SER A 108 -22.09 15.53 -20.75
C SER A 108 -20.66 16.05 -20.56
N GLY A 109 -19.65 15.19 -20.71
CA GLY A 109 -18.24 15.53 -20.59
C GLY A 109 -17.73 15.59 -19.14
N PHE A 110 -18.52 15.14 -18.16
CA PHE A 110 -18.06 15.04 -16.78
C PHE A 110 -17.31 13.73 -16.56
N GLN A 111 -16.23 13.78 -15.77
CA GLN A 111 -15.53 12.58 -15.33
C GLN A 111 -16.37 11.88 -14.26
N VAL A 112 -16.67 10.61 -14.52
CA VAL A 112 -17.48 9.74 -13.68
C VAL A 112 -16.84 8.35 -13.61
N GLY A 113 -17.45 7.44 -12.86
CA GLY A 113 -17.04 6.03 -12.77
C GLY A 113 -16.68 5.62 -11.35
N PHE A 114 -16.24 4.36 -11.20
CA PHE A 114 -16.04 3.73 -9.90
C PHE A 114 -15.15 4.55 -8.95
N GLY A 115 -14.11 5.20 -9.47
CA GLY A 115 -13.20 6.00 -8.64
C GLY A 115 -13.87 7.24 -8.04
N HIS A 116 -14.78 7.89 -8.78
CA HIS A 116 -15.55 9.04 -8.29
C HIS A 116 -16.54 8.58 -7.21
N ASP A 117 -17.28 7.51 -7.48
CA ASP A 117 -18.27 6.94 -6.55
C ASP A 117 -17.61 6.50 -5.23
N LEU A 118 -16.42 5.89 -5.33
CA LEU A 118 -15.66 5.44 -4.17
C LEU A 118 -15.17 6.62 -3.33
N ILE A 119 -14.66 7.69 -3.94
CA ILE A 119 -14.24 8.89 -3.20
C ILE A 119 -15.45 9.51 -2.49
N ASP A 120 -16.58 9.70 -3.18
CA ASP A 120 -17.80 10.25 -2.58
C ASP A 120 -18.25 9.40 -1.37
N ALA A 121 -18.33 8.09 -1.54
CA ALA A 121 -18.76 7.18 -0.48
C ALA A 121 -17.83 7.23 0.74
N VAL A 122 -16.50 7.23 0.53
CA VAL A 122 -15.51 7.30 1.62
C VAL A 122 -15.62 8.63 2.37
N CYS A 123 -15.75 9.74 1.65
CA CYS A 123 -15.82 11.07 2.25
C CYS A 123 -17.11 11.26 3.04
N ARG A 124 -18.23 10.76 2.52
CA ARG A 124 -19.53 10.74 3.19
C ARG A 124 -19.48 9.88 4.46
N GLU A 125 -18.94 8.67 4.39
CA GLU A 125 -18.81 7.77 5.55
C GLU A 125 -17.90 8.38 6.63
N ALA A 126 -16.82 9.06 6.23
CA ALA A 126 -15.90 9.73 7.15
C ALA A 126 -16.41 11.08 7.68
N GLY A 127 -17.55 11.60 7.17
CA GLY A 127 -18.09 12.90 7.58
C GLY A 127 -17.25 14.12 7.19
N ILE A 128 -16.31 13.96 6.25
CA ILE A 128 -15.37 15.00 5.81
C ILE A 128 -15.84 15.68 4.52
N ASP A 129 -15.43 16.93 4.30
CA ASP A 129 -15.64 17.60 3.00
C ASP A 129 -14.49 17.20 2.07
N CYS A 130 -14.82 16.65 0.90
CA CYS A 130 -13.85 16.25 -0.10
C CYS A 130 -14.11 16.91 -1.44
N ARG A 131 -13.04 17.16 -2.19
CA ARG A 131 -13.09 17.58 -3.59
C ARG A 131 -12.23 16.66 -4.42
N ILE A 132 -12.77 16.22 -5.55
CA ILE A 132 -12.05 15.42 -6.53
C ILE A 132 -11.27 16.39 -7.42
N VAL A 133 -9.99 16.12 -7.60
CA VAL A 133 -9.11 16.87 -8.51
C VAL A 133 -8.72 15.93 -9.63
N THR A 134 -8.99 16.30 -10.88
CA THR A 134 -8.61 15.46 -12.03
C THR A 134 -7.27 15.91 -12.58
N GLU A 135 -6.26 15.06 -12.51
CA GLU A 135 -4.86 15.39 -12.85
C GLU A 135 -4.16 14.22 -13.55
N PRO A 136 -3.11 14.45 -14.34
CA PRO A 136 -2.33 13.35 -14.89
C PRO A 136 -1.82 12.40 -13.79
N PHE A 137 -1.90 11.08 -14.01
CA PHE A 137 -1.36 10.09 -13.05
C PHE A 137 0.14 10.34 -12.73
N THR A 138 0.88 10.99 -13.63
CA THR A 138 2.28 11.37 -13.39
C THR A 138 2.46 12.36 -12.24
N ASN A 139 1.43 13.14 -11.89
CA ASN A 139 1.49 14.09 -10.78
C ASN A 139 1.37 13.37 -9.42
N CYS A 140 0.78 12.17 -9.38
CA CYS A 140 0.73 11.32 -8.20
C CYS A 140 1.92 10.35 -8.13
N MET A 141 2.30 9.76 -9.26
CA MET A 141 3.42 8.82 -9.35
C MET A 141 4.11 9.00 -10.70
N PHE A 142 5.39 9.33 -10.68
CA PHE A 142 6.14 9.65 -11.88
C PHE A 142 7.15 8.54 -12.23
N SER A 143 7.35 8.30 -13.52
CA SER A 143 8.41 7.44 -14.04
C SER A 143 8.84 7.92 -15.42
N GLU A 144 10.15 8.09 -15.59
CA GLU A 144 10.78 8.23 -16.89
C GLU A 144 11.06 6.87 -17.51
N LYS A 145 11.24 6.84 -18.83
CA LYS A 145 11.56 5.62 -19.59
C LYS A 145 12.80 4.94 -19.02
N GLY A 146 12.66 3.69 -18.57
CA GLY A 146 13.72 2.90 -17.94
C GLY A 146 14.20 3.37 -16.57
N GLN A 147 13.51 4.33 -15.94
CA GLN A 147 13.85 4.80 -14.60
C GLN A 147 12.89 4.26 -13.54
N PRO A 148 13.37 3.99 -12.31
CA PRO A 148 12.53 3.66 -11.18
C PRO A 148 11.38 4.67 -10.98
N GLN A 149 10.25 4.20 -10.47
CA GLN A 149 9.15 5.08 -10.07
C GLN A 149 9.58 5.97 -8.91
N ARG A 150 9.15 7.22 -8.94
CA ARG A 150 9.33 8.23 -7.88
C ARG A 150 8.02 8.94 -7.58
N GLY A 151 7.96 9.63 -6.45
CA GLY A 151 6.81 10.45 -6.09
C GLY A 151 6.53 11.50 -7.15
N GLY A 152 5.27 11.62 -7.57
CA GLY A 152 4.85 12.69 -8.47
C GLY A 152 4.76 14.03 -7.73
N ILE A 153 4.99 15.13 -8.45
CA ILE A 153 5.07 16.47 -7.87
C ILE A 153 3.78 16.87 -7.13
N GLY A 154 2.60 16.50 -7.63
CA GLY A 154 1.35 16.92 -7.04
C GLY A 154 1.10 16.34 -5.65
N LEU A 155 1.47 15.07 -5.42
CA LEU A 155 1.35 14.49 -4.07
C LEU A 155 2.49 14.94 -3.16
N MET A 156 3.72 15.06 -3.70
CA MET A 156 4.90 15.44 -2.91
C MET A 156 4.85 16.90 -2.44
N GLU A 157 4.32 17.80 -3.27
CA GLU A 157 4.20 19.24 -2.98
C GLU A 157 2.83 19.62 -2.38
N GLY A 158 2.00 18.63 -2.05
CA GLY A 158 0.72 18.86 -1.37
C GLY A 158 -0.31 19.62 -2.20
N TRP A 159 -0.34 19.44 -3.52
CA TRP A 159 -1.43 19.96 -4.37
C TRP A 159 -2.76 19.29 -4.02
N TYR A 160 -2.69 18.07 -3.50
CA TYR A 160 -3.82 17.32 -2.98
C TYR A 160 -3.40 16.40 -1.83
N ASP A 161 -4.37 16.00 -1.00
CA ASP A 161 -4.13 15.20 0.21
C ASP A 161 -3.95 13.71 -0.07
N ALA A 162 -4.49 13.20 -1.17
CA ALA A 162 -4.40 11.79 -1.54
C ALA A 162 -4.54 11.57 -3.06
N CYS A 163 -4.15 10.38 -3.51
CA CYS A 163 -4.39 9.88 -4.86
C CYS A 163 -5.11 8.54 -4.84
N ILE A 164 -5.93 8.28 -5.85
CA ILE A 164 -6.54 6.96 -6.10
C ILE A 164 -6.11 6.39 -7.45
N GLY A 165 -6.39 5.10 -7.68
CA GLY A 165 -6.07 4.41 -8.93
C GLY A 165 -4.70 3.71 -8.93
N TYR A 166 -4.06 3.60 -7.78
CA TYR A 166 -2.73 2.99 -7.65
C TYR A 166 -2.77 1.68 -6.88
N LEU A 167 -2.20 0.63 -7.47
CA LEU A 167 -1.82 -0.56 -6.72
C LEU A 167 -0.64 -0.26 -5.80
N ALA A 168 -0.73 -0.76 -4.57
CA ALA A 168 0.31 -0.67 -3.55
C ALA A 168 1.45 -1.66 -3.81
N SER A 169 2.20 -1.47 -4.91
CA SER A 169 3.36 -2.29 -5.26
C SER A 169 4.50 -2.12 -4.25
N ARG A 170 5.44 -3.08 -4.21
CA ARG A 170 6.61 -3.02 -3.31
C ARG A 170 7.37 -1.69 -3.44
N GLN A 171 7.59 -1.23 -4.68
CA GLN A 171 8.28 0.03 -4.96
C GLN A 171 7.46 1.25 -4.50
N ARG A 172 6.15 1.28 -4.78
CA ARG A 172 5.32 2.44 -4.43
C ARG A 172 5.15 2.62 -2.92
N ARG A 173 5.10 1.52 -2.16
CA ARG A 173 5.05 1.54 -0.69
C ARG A 173 6.31 2.13 -0.05
N GLN A 174 7.42 2.23 -0.79
CA GLN A 174 8.62 2.92 -0.31
C GLN A 174 8.50 4.45 -0.44
N ILE A 175 7.52 4.93 -1.22
CA ILE A 175 7.35 6.36 -1.54
C ILE A 175 6.15 6.93 -0.76
N PHE A 176 5.02 6.22 -0.77
CA PHE A 176 3.78 6.69 -0.14
C PHE A 176 3.13 5.61 0.72
N SER A 177 2.33 6.08 1.67
CA SER A 177 1.39 5.25 2.43
C SER A 177 0.17 4.89 1.58
N PHE A 178 -0.33 3.67 1.73
CA PHE A 178 -1.50 3.17 1.01
C PHE A 178 -2.61 2.78 1.99
N SER A 179 -3.86 3.00 1.59
CA SER A 179 -5.02 2.49 2.30
C SER A 179 -5.10 0.96 2.21
N LYS A 180 -6.07 0.37 2.91
CA LYS A 180 -6.45 -1.03 2.67
C LYS A 180 -6.95 -1.17 1.22
N PRO A 181 -6.61 -2.27 0.53
CA PRO A 181 -7.08 -2.48 -0.84
C PRO A 181 -8.61 -2.62 -0.85
N PHE A 182 -9.24 -1.94 -1.80
CA PHE A 182 -10.70 -2.00 -2.05
C PHE A 182 -11.04 -2.77 -3.34
N LEU A 183 -10.03 -3.15 -4.14
CA LEU A 183 -10.15 -4.05 -5.27
C LEU A 183 -9.45 -5.37 -4.97
N LYS A 184 -9.94 -6.45 -5.60
CA LYS A 184 -9.23 -7.74 -5.60
C LYS A 184 -7.87 -7.57 -6.30
N PRO A 185 -6.87 -8.42 -5.95
CA PRO A 185 -5.61 -8.45 -6.68
C PRO A 185 -5.85 -8.63 -8.19
N LEU A 186 -5.14 -7.86 -9.01
CA LEU A 186 -5.17 -8.04 -10.45
C LEU A 186 -4.30 -9.25 -10.83
N GLU A 187 -4.81 -10.05 -11.75
CA GLU A 187 -3.99 -11.05 -12.43
C GLU A 187 -3.07 -10.37 -13.45
N VAL A 188 -1.83 -10.82 -13.49
CA VAL A 188 -0.81 -10.34 -14.44
C VAL A 188 -0.45 -11.48 -15.37
N TYR A 189 -0.26 -11.16 -16.65
CA TYR A 189 0.01 -12.14 -17.69
C TYR A 189 1.23 -11.73 -18.50
N PHE A 190 1.96 -12.74 -18.97
CA PHE A 190 2.92 -12.54 -20.04
C PHE A 190 2.18 -12.53 -21.39
N TYR A 191 2.53 -11.59 -22.26
CA TYR A 191 2.08 -11.51 -23.64
C TYR A 191 3.25 -11.86 -24.55
N ALA A 192 3.15 -13.02 -25.18
CA ALA A 192 4.20 -13.61 -25.99
C ALA A 192 3.61 -14.37 -27.19
N PHE A 193 4.48 -14.67 -28.16
CA PHE A 193 4.12 -15.57 -29.26
C PHE A 193 3.84 -17.01 -28.77
N PRO A 194 3.08 -17.80 -29.55
CA PRO A 194 2.81 -19.20 -29.24
C PRO A 194 4.10 -20.00 -28.96
N GLY A 195 4.03 -20.91 -27.97
CA GLY A 195 5.17 -21.73 -27.55
C GLY A 195 6.04 -21.10 -26.45
N PHE A 196 5.71 -19.90 -25.98
CA PHE A 196 6.34 -19.32 -24.80
C PHE A 196 6.00 -20.08 -23.52
N ASN A 197 7.02 -20.34 -22.69
CA ASN A 197 6.84 -20.94 -21.36
C ASN A 197 6.84 -19.84 -20.28
N PRO A 198 5.69 -19.53 -19.65
CA PRO A 198 5.62 -18.48 -18.63
C PRO A 198 6.34 -18.83 -17.33
N PHE A 199 6.74 -20.09 -17.13
CA PHE A 199 7.49 -20.55 -15.96
C PHE A 199 9.01 -20.58 -16.19
N ASN A 200 9.47 -20.27 -17.41
CA ASN A 200 10.91 -20.15 -17.70
C ASN A 200 11.17 -19.07 -18.75
N ILE A 201 11.62 -17.91 -18.26
CA ILE A 201 11.95 -16.73 -19.07
C ILE A 201 13.47 -16.56 -19.24
N THR A 202 14.26 -17.59 -18.94
CA THR A 202 15.72 -17.53 -19.02
C THR A 202 16.19 -17.09 -20.41
N GLY A 203 17.04 -16.07 -20.45
CA GLY A 203 17.61 -15.52 -21.68
C GLY A 203 16.61 -14.81 -22.61
N LYS A 204 15.38 -14.59 -22.17
CA LYS A 204 14.37 -13.83 -22.93
C LYS A 204 14.60 -12.33 -22.78
N LYS A 205 14.21 -11.58 -23.81
CA LYS A 205 14.13 -10.13 -23.77
C LYS A 205 12.74 -9.74 -23.31
N ILE A 206 12.64 -8.92 -22.28
CA ILE A 206 11.39 -8.53 -21.64
C ILE A 206 11.12 -7.05 -21.92
N GLY A 207 9.95 -6.76 -22.47
CA GLY A 207 9.40 -5.42 -22.63
C GLY A 207 8.59 -5.04 -21.40
N LEU A 208 8.70 -3.81 -20.90
CA LEU A 208 7.93 -3.30 -19.76
C LEU A 208 7.43 -1.89 -20.05
N ILE A 209 6.25 -1.53 -19.53
CA ILE A 209 5.78 -0.15 -19.61
C ILE A 209 6.34 0.62 -18.41
N SER A 210 7.09 1.69 -18.66
CA SER A 210 7.57 2.57 -17.60
C SER A 210 6.40 3.17 -16.82
N GLY A 211 6.52 3.21 -15.49
CA GLY A 211 5.46 3.68 -14.60
C GLY A 211 4.34 2.67 -14.29
N PHE A 212 4.30 1.51 -14.95
CA PHE A 212 3.34 0.45 -14.62
C PHE A 212 3.77 -0.37 -13.41
N PHE A 213 2.81 -1.02 -12.77
CA PHE A 213 3.06 -1.89 -11.61
C PHE A 213 3.70 -3.23 -12.01
N THR A 214 3.54 -3.65 -13.26
CA THR A 214 4.24 -4.76 -13.91
C THR A 214 5.63 -4.32 -14.35
N ASN A 215 6.52 -4.13 -13.39
CA ASN A 215 7.90 -3.71 -13.60
C ASN A 215 8.90 -4.81 -13.21
N GLU A 216 10.20 -4.52 -13.24
CA GLU A 216 11.27 -5.45 -12.92
C GLU A 216 11.13 -6.05 -11.52
N ALA A 217 10.69 -5.24 -10.56
CA ALA A 217 10.43 -5.72 -9.20
C ALA A 217 9.22 -6.67 -9.14
N CYS A 218 8.24 -6.51 -10.03
CA CYS A 218 7.15 -7.46 -10.19
C CYS A 218 7.68 -8.81 -10.69
N ILE A 219 8.53 -8.82 -11.73
CA ILE A 219 9.10 -10.06 -12.30
C ILE A 219 10.01 -10.75 -11.29
N ALA A 220 10.92 -10.01 -10.65
CA ALA A 220 11.80 -10.56 -9.62
C ALA A 220 11.01 -11.18 -8.46
N GLY A 221 9.79 -10.72 -8.21
CA GLY A 221 8.88 -11.28 -7.21
C GLY A 221 8.18 -12.59 -7.59
N LEU A 222 8.33 -13.08 -8.83
CA LEU A 222 7.72 -14.33 -9.30
C LEU A 222 8.60 -15.54 -8.94
N ASP A 223 8.56 -15.97 -7.67
CA ASP A 223 9.38 -17.09 -7.14
C ASP A 223 9.27 -18.39 -7.94
N GLN A 224 8.15 -18.61 -8.62
CA GLN A 224 7.87 -19.79 -9.44
C GLN A 224 8.45 -19.74 -10.86
N VAL A 225 9.06 -18.63 -11.28
CA VAL A 225 9.52 -18.41 -12.66
C VAL A 225 11.05 -18.50 -12.73
N ALA A 226 11.56 -19.46 -13.51
CA ALA A 226 12.99 -19.56 -13.80
C ALA A 226 13.45 -18.39 -14.69
N GLY A 227 14.60 -17.78 -14.36
CA GLY A 227 15.14 -16.62 -15.08
C GLY A 227 14.51 -15.27 -14.69
N ARG A 228 13.77 -15.21 -13.57
CA ARG A 228 13.14 -13.99 -13.04
C ARG A 228 14.09 -12.83 -12.75
N ASP A 229 15.36 -13.12 -12.48
CA ASP A 229 16.42 -12.13 -12.35
C ASP A 229 16.91 -11.74 -13.75
N VAL A 230 16.06 -11.02 -14.48
CA VAL A 230 16.32 -10.67 -15.88
C VAL A 230 17.51 -9.70 -15.94
N PRO A 231 18.58 -10.01 -16.70
CA PRO A 231 19.69 -9.09 -16.86
C PRO A 231 19.22 -7.75 -17.44
N HIS A 232 19.79 -6.63 -16.98
CA HIS A 232 19.39 -5.30 -17.46
C HIS A 232 19.49 -5.15 -18.99
N ALA A 233 20.47 -5.80 -19.63
CA ALA A 233 20.61 -5.82 -21.09
C ALA A 233 19.46 -6.52 -21.84
N ASN A 234 18.64 -7.30 -21.10
CA ASN A 234 17.47 -7.99 -21.60
C ASN A 234 16.15 -7.32 -21.18
N VAL A 235 16.18 -6.20 -20.47
CA VAL A 235 14.99 -5.42 -20.11
C VAL A 235 14.89 -4.21 -21.03
N PHE A 236 13.70 -4.00 -21.60
CA PHE A 236 13.44 -2.94 -22.56
C PHE A 236 12.17 -2.22 -22.17
N HIS A 237 12.21 -0.89 -22.19
CA HIS A 237 11.09 -0.08 -21.75
C HIS A 237 10.34 0.51 -22.91
N ALA A 238 9.02 0.52 -22.79
CA ALA A 238 8.08 1.30 -23.58
C ALA A 238 7.49 2.40 -22.68
N GLN A 239 7.13 3.54 -23.27
CA GLN A 239 6.40 4.59 -22.57
C GLN A 239 4.89 4.37 -22.63
N THR A 240 4.40 3.65 -23.64
CA THR A 240 2.97 3.41 -23.88
C THR A 240 2.67 1.95 -24.20
N PRO A 241 1.43 1.47 -23.98
CA PRO A 241 1.02 0.14 -24.44
C PRO A 241 1.18 -0.09 -25.94
N ALA A 242 1.00 0.96 -26.77
CA ALA A 242 1.17 0.86 -28.21
C ALA A 242 2.64 0.64 -28.61
N GLU A 243 3.57 1.37 -27.99
CA GLU A 243 5.02 1.17 -28.21
C GLU A 243 5.44 -0.25 -27.80
N LEU A 244 4.94 -0.73 -26.66
CA LEU A 244 5.19 -2.09 -26.21
C LEU A 244 4.63 -3.13 -27.20
N LEU A 245 3.44 -2.91 -27.75
CA LEU A 245 2.86 -3.81 -28.74
C LEU A 245 3.73 -3.88 -30.00
N VAL A 246 4.25 -2.75 -30.48
CA VAL A 246 5.19 -2.71 -31.61
C VAL A 246 6.48 -3.46 -31.28
N MET A 247 7.00 -3.33 -30.06
CA MET A 247 8.14 -4.11 -29.59
C MET A 247 7.87 -5.62 -29.69
N ILE A 248 6.72 -6.08 -29.17
CA ILE A 248 6.34 -7.50 -29.24
C ILE A 248 6.18 -7.96 -30.70
N GLN A 249 5.45 -7.21 -31.53
CA GLN A 249 5.16 -7.57 -32.92
C GLN A 249 6.42 -7.68 -33.80
N ASN A 250 7.45 -6.90 -33.49
CA ASN A 250 8.75 -7.00 -34.16
C ASN A 250 9.56 -8.25 -33.75
N GLY A 251 8.94 -9.24 -33.08
CA GLY A 251 9.52 -10.55 -32.81
C GLY A 251 10.61 -10.57 -31.74
N THR A 252 10.84 -9.45 -31.06
CA THR A 252 12.07 -9.25 -30.29
C THR A 252 11.84 -9.31 -28.78
N TYR A 253 10.61 -9.09 -28.28
CA TYR A 253 10.35 -8.91 -26.84
C TYR A 253 9.09 -9.66 -26.37
N ILE A 254 9.08 -10.06 -25.10
CA ILE A 254 7.92 -10.59 -24.35
C ILE A 254 7.49 -9.52 -23.35
N PHE A 255 6.20 -9.23 -23.21
CA PHE A 255 5.69 -8.41 -22.11
C PHE A 255 5.29 -9.29 -20.93
#